data_AF-A0A9X2S249-F1
#
_entry.id   AF-A0A9X2S249-F1
#
_cell.length_a   1.000
_cell.length_b   1.000
_cell.length_c   1.000
_cell.angle_alpha   90.00
_cell.angle_beta   90.00
_cell.angle_gamma   90.00
#
_symmetry.space_group_name_H-M   'P 1'
#
loop_
_entity.id
_entity.type
_entity.pdbx_description
1 polymer ?
#
loop_
_entity_poly.entity_id
_entity_poly.type
_entity_poly.pdbx_seq_one_letter_code
_entity_poly.pdbx_strand_id
1 'polypeptide(L)'
;MNSNHVEEIKKEDKKAFKGYIVIIVISGIIGGIIGASSVYLKKIFGEAIPSLLMSIFQVITPFASIVLSILVIIISTKIYNKSRKEYDLWSETNEDDDIIDKIELRLSYILLLTSVNMILGFFFFGIGSTLSVFDNIHYGLSGNFSIINFICLLVGFILCIASSTLIQKKIINLEKEINPLLKGSIYDVKFSKKWLDSCDEAIKLGIYKSAYKAYISVSTTCVILWVICVIGYDIWDFGIAPMVIVTIIWLVQTISYCVESIKQSKVR
;
A
#
# COMPACT_ATOMS: atom_id res chain seq x y z
N MET A 1 -1.24 31.62 -7.69
CA MET A 1 -0.40 30.41 -7.51
C MET A 1 0.72 30.38 -8.55
N ASN A 2 1.99 30.22 -8.17
CA ASN A 2 3.12 30.38 -9.09
C ASN A 2 3.31 29.10 -9.93
N SER A 3 3.06 29.15 -11.25
CA SER A 3 3.20 28.01 -12.18
C SER A 3 4.55 27.30 -12.05
N ASN A 4 5.58 28.05 -11.69
CA ASN A 4 6.93 27.58 -11.42
C ASN A 4 6.99 26.50 -10.32
N HIS A 5 6.19 26.60 -9.26
CA HIS A 5 6.23 25.64 -8.15
C HIS A 5 5.61 24.28 -8.53
N VAL A 6 4.50 24.30 -9.27
CA VAL A 6 3.89 23.06 -9.81
C VAL A 6 4.84 22.36 -10.77
N GLU A 7 5.62 23.11 -11.54
CA GLU A 7 6.67 22.53 -12.39
C GLU A 7 7.83 21.91 -11.61
N GLU A 8 8.24 22.52 -10.50
CA GLU A 8 9.27 21.97 -9.61
C GLU A 8 8.84 20.63 -9.01
N ILE A 9 7.60 20.55 -8.51
CA ILE A 9 7.00 19.29 -8.01
C ILE A 9 7.04 18.21 -9.10
N LYS A 10 6.63 18.54 -10.33
CA LYS A 10 6.65 17.60 -11.46
C LYS A 10 8.06 17.13 -11.82
N LYS A 11 9.06 18.03 -11.77
CA LYS A 11 10.47 17.71 -12.04
C LYS A 11 11.05 16.79 -10.96
N GLU A 12 10.76 17.06 -9.69
CA GLU A 12 11.15 16.21 -8.54
C GLU A 12 10.59 14.79 -8.70
N ASP A 13 9.28 14.68 -8.96
CA ASP A 13 8.60 13.39 -9.18
C ASP A 13 9.18 12.62 -10.35
N LYS A 14 9.42 13.28 -11.49
CA LYS A 14 9.95 12.61 -12.69
C LYS A 14 11.35 12.05 -12.45
N LYS A 15 12.16 12.72 -11.64
CA LYS A 15 13.51 12.26 -11.27
C LYS A 15 13.43 11.04 -10.36
N ALA A 16 12.62 11.10 -9.30
CA ALA A 16 12.47 10.01 -8.34
C ALA A 16 11.79 8.78 -8.95
N PHE A 17 10.82 8.97 -9.85
CA PHE A 17 10.07 7.91 -10.51
C PHE A 17 10.95 6.89 -11.25
N LYS A 18 12.03 7.36 -11.89
CA LYS A 18 12.96 6.46 -12.60
C LYS A 18 13.59 5.44 -11.65
N GLY A 19 14.04 5.88 -10.47
CA GLY A 19 14.63 5.00 -9.45
C GLY A 19 13.58 4.05 -8.86
N TYR A 20 12.37 4.56 -8.61
CA TYR A 20 11.25 3.75 -8.11
C TYR A 20 10.89 2.58 -9.02
N ILE A 21 10.80 2.81 -10.34
CA ILE A 21 10.50 1.75 -11.30
C ILE A 21 11.58 0.67 -11.30
N VAL A 22 12.86 1.07 -11.22
CA VAL A 22 13.98 0.11 -11.12
C VAL A 22 13.85 -0.77 -9.88
N ILE A 23 13.49 -0.20 -8.73
CA ILE A 23 13.27 -0.95 -7.48
C ILE A 23 12.11 -1.94 -7.60
N ILE A 24 10.98 -1.53 -8.21
CA ILE A 24 9.84 -2.43 -8.45
C ILE A 24 10.26 -3.60 -9.34
N VAL A 25 10.95 -3.33 -10.44
CA VAL A 25 11.35 -4.37 -11.39
C VAL A 25 12.33 -5.35 -10.74
N ILE A 26 13.34 -4.86 -10.03
CA ILE A 26 14.31 -5.71 -9.32
C ILE A 26 13.60 -6.55 -8.24
N SER A 27 12.72 -5.94 -7.44
CA SER A 27 11.95 -6.65 -6.42
C SER A 27 11.04 -7.73 -7.03
N GLY A 28 10.41 -7.43 -8.17
CA GLY A 28 9.58 -8.38 -8.91
C GLY A 28 10.38 -9.58 -9.45
N ILE A 29 11.58 -9.33 -9.99
CA ILE A 29 12.48 -10.40 -10.46
C ILE A 29 12.93 -11.28 -9.28
N ILE A 30 13.40 -10.66 -8.19
CA ILE A 30 13.82 -11.39 -6.98
C ILE A 30 12.67 -12.22 -6.42
N GLY A 31 11.47 -11.63 -6.29
CA GLY A 31 10.28 -12.33 -5.84
C GLY A 31 9.89 -13.49 -6.74
N GLY A 32 10.00 -13.31 -8.07
CA GLY A 32 9.76 -14.38 -9.04
C GLY A 32 10.73 -15.54 -8.93
N ILE A 33 12.02 -15.28 -8.73
CA ILE A 33 13.05 -16.33 -8.53
C ILE A 33 12.81 -17.09 -7.23
N ILE A 34 12.51 -16.37 -6.13
CA ILE A 34 12.20 -16.99 -4.83
C ILE A 34 10.96 -17.88 -4.94
N GLY A 35 9.88 -17.36 -5.54
CA GLY A 35 8.64 -18.13 -5.74
C GLY A 35 8.82 -19.35 -6.65
N ALA A 36 9.64 -19.26 -7.71
CA ALA A 36 9.95 -20.42 -8.54
C ALA A 36 10.85 -21.44 -7.83
N SER A 37 11.65 -21.02 -6.86
CA SER A 37 12.54 -21.91 -6.09
C SER A 37 11.79 -22.68 -5.01
N SER A 38 10.68 -22.14 -4.49
CA SER A 38 9.88 -22.81 -3.47
C SER A 38 9.22 -24.10 -3.96
N VAL A 39 8.99 -24.24 -5.27
CA VAL A 39 8.55 -25.50 -5.94
C VAL A 39 9.47 -26.68 -5.60
N TYR A 40 10.78 -26.44 -5.63
CA TYR A 40 11.78 -27.49 -5.43
C TYR A 40 11.87 -27.88 -3.95
N LEU A 41 11.62 -26.93 -3.05
CA LEU A 41 11.62 -27.14 -1.61
C LEU A 41 10.38 -27.92 -1.15
N LYS A 42 9.20 -27.64 -1.73
CA LYS A 42 7.94 -28.33 -1.42
C LYS A 42 7.98 -29.85 -1.72
N LYS A 43 8.77 -30.28 -2.71
CA LYS A 43 8.96 -31.72 -3.01
C LYS A 43 9.65 -32.51 -1.89
N ILE A 44 10.28 -31.82 -0.93
CA ILE A 44 11.09 -32.43 0.13
C ILE A 44 10.31 -32.53 1.46
N PHE A 45 9.31 -31.66 1.69
CA PHE A 45 8.57 -31.56 2.96
C PHE A 45 7.05 -31.61 2.69
N GLY A 46 6.39 -32.69 3.13
CA GLY A 46 4.97 -32.98 2.89
C GLY A 46 3.98 -32.20 3.77
N GLU A 47 2.67 -32.36 3.47
CA GLU A 47 1.57 -31.42 3.80
C GLU A 47 0.62 -31.88 4.93
N ALA A 48 0.03 -30.91 5.65
CA ALA A 48 -1.28 -31.06 6.31
C ALA A 48 -2.02 -29.71 6.56
N ILE A 49 -3.18 -29.44 5.92
CA ILE A 49 -4.04 -28.28 6.31
C ILE A 49 -5.57 -28.54 6.14
N PRO A 50 -6.42 -28.04 7.07
CA PRO A 50 -7.89 -28.16 7.07
C PRO A 50 -8.65 -27.48 5.92
N SER A 51 -9.79 -28.08 5.56
CA SER A 51 -10.40 -28.04 4.22
C SER A 51 -11.36 -26.88 3.87
N LEU A 52 -12.02 -26.22 4.83
CA LEU A 52 -13.12 -25.28 4.51
C LEU A 52 -12.68 -23.83 4.22
N LEU A 53 -11.75 -23.30 5.01
CA LEU A 53 -11.30 -21.90 4.88
C LEU A 53 -10.50 -21.69 3.58
N MET A 54 -9.74 -22.70 3.19
CA MET A 54 -8.92 -22.67 1.97
C MET A 54 -9.78 -22.64 0.70
N SER A 55 -10.90 -23.38 0.66
CA SER A 55 -11.81 -23.36 -0.49
C SER A 55 -12.40 -21.98 -0.75
N ILE A 56 -12.73 -21.22 0.31
CA ILE A 56 -13.25 -19.85 0.17
C ILE A 56 -12.17 -18.91 -0.37
N PHE A 57 -10.96 -18.97 0.21
CA PHE A 57 -9.85 -18.12 -0.24
C PHE A 57 -9.42 -18.42 -1.67
N GLN A 58 -9.42 -19.68 -2.09
CA GLN A 58 -9.02 -20.07 -3.45
C GLN A 58 -9.90 -19.41 -4.53
N VAL A 59 -11.20 -19.25 -4.26
CA VAL A 59 -12.14 -18.60 -5.19
C VAL A 59 -12.01 -17.09 -5.17
N ILE A 60 -11.89 -16.50 -3.97
CA ILE A 60 -11.96 -15.05 -3.77
C ILE A 60 -10.63 -14.37 -4.14
N THR A 61 -9.52 -14.95 -3.72
CA THR A 61 -8.20 -14.29 -3.70
C THR A 61 -7.71 -13.80 -5.07
N PRO A 62 -7.87 -14.55 -6.19
CA PRO A 62 -7.44 -14.09 -7.52
C PRO A 62 -8.08 -12.77 -7.96
N PHE A 63 -9.30 -12.47 -7.49
CA PHE A 63 -10.08 -11.31 -7.92
C PHE A 63 -10.19 -10.23 -6.85
N ALA A 64 -9.99 -10.57 -5.57
CA ALA A 64 -10.17 -9.66 -4.44
C ALA A 64 -9.36 -8.36 -4.57
N SER A 65 -8.08 -8.46 -4.92
CA SER A 65 -7.21 -7.28 -5.08
C SER A 65 -7.69 -6.36 -6.21
N ILE A 66 -8.22 -6.92 -7.30
CA ILE A 66 -8.78 -6.13 -8.41
C ILE A 66 -10.00 -5.36 -7.93
N VAL A 67 -10.97 -6.05 -7.35
CA VAL A 67 -12.23 -5.45 -6.90
C VAL A 67 -11.98 -4.35 -5.87
N LEU A 68 -11.15 -4.63 -4.86
CA LEU A 68 -10.81 -3.66 -3.83
C LEU A 68 -10.09 -2.44 -4.41
N SER A 69 -9.11 -2.65 -5.30
CA SER A 69 -8.39 -1.55 -5.92
C SER A 69 -9.30 -0.68 -6.78
N ILE A 70 -10.22 -1.26 -7.55
CA ILE A 70 -11.21 -0.50 -8.33
C ILE A 70 -12.10 0.34 -7.41
N LEU A 71 -12.62 -0.24 -6.33
CA LEU A 71 -13.44 0.49 -5.35
C LEU A 71 -12.67 1.67 -4.75
N VAL A 72 -11.42 1.45 -4.35
CA VAL A 72 -10.55 2.48 -3.78
C VAL A 72 -10.25 3.57 -4.80
N ILE A 73 -9.99 3.22 -6.07
CA ILE A 73 -9.80 4.20 -7.15
C ILE A 73 -11.03 5.10 -7.31
N ILE A 74 -12.23 4.51 -7.37
CA ILE A 74 -13.48 5.25 -7.57
C ILE A 74 -13.72 6.21 -6.41
N ILE A 75 -13.65 5.71 -5.17
CA ILE A 75 -13.87 6.50 -3.96
C ILE A 75 -12.83 7.62 -3.86
N SER A 76 -11.55 7.29 -4.00
CA SER A 76 -10.44 8.25 -3.88
C SER A 76 -10.51 9.32 -4.94
N THR A 77 -10.82 8.97 -6.19
CA THR A 77 -10.93 9.94 -7.30
C THR A 77 -12.08 10.90 -7.09
N LYS A 78 -13.24 10.42 -6.62
CA LYS A 78 -14.40 11.27 -6.33
C LYS A 78 -14.09 12.29 -5.23
N ILE A 79 -13.49 11.83 -4.13
CA ILE A 79 -13.15 12.71 -3.00
C ILE A 79 -12.03 13.68 -3.40
N TYR A 80 -10.97 13.19 -4.06
CA TYR A 80 -9.86 14.04 -4.53
C TYR A 80 -10.32 15.12 -5.51
N ASN A 81 -11.14 14.79 -6.50
CA ASN A 81 -11.62 15.78 -7.47
C ASN A 81 -12.49 16.85 -6.81
N LYS A 82 -13.26 16.49 -5.78
CA LYS A 82 -14.02 17.45 -4.98
C LYS A 82 -13.07 18.39 -4.22
N SER A 83 -12.09 17.82 -3.51
CA SER A 83 -11.07 18.59 -2.77
C SER A 83 -10.26 19.50 -3.68
N ARG A 84 -9.90 19.05 -4.89
CA ARG A 84 -9.16 19.85 -5.86
C ARG A 84 -9.96 21.06 -6.34
N LYS A 85 -11.25 20.88 -6.66
CA LYS A 85 -12.13 21.99 -7.06
C LYS A 85 -12.31 23.01 -5.94
N GLU A 86 -12.49 22.55 -4.70
CA GLU A 86 -12.58 23.43 -3.53
C GLU A 86 -11.28 24.19 -3.30
N TYR A 87 -10.12 23.54 -3.47
CA TYR A 87 -8.81 24.19 -3.39
C TYR A 87 -8.61 25.25 -4.48
N ASP A 88 -8.92 24.91 -5.73
CA ASP A 88 -8.75 25.85 -6.85
C ASP A 88 -9.61 27.12 -6.63
N LEU A 89 -10.85 26.97 -6.14
CA LEU A 89 -11.73 28.09 -5.78
C LEU A 89 -11.17 28.92 -4.61
N TRP A 90 -10.71 28.25 -3.55
CA TRP A 90 -10.07 28.92 -2.42
C TRP A 90 -8.81 29.69 -2.84
N SER A 91 -8.03 29.16 -3.79
CA SER A 91 -6.81 29.81 -4.28
C SER A 91 -7.06 31.13 -5.02
N GLU A 92 -8.30 31.36 -5.46
CA GLU A 92 -8.74 32.59 -6.12
C GLU A 92 -9.34 33.60 -5.13
N THR A 93 -10.10 33.13 -4.13
CA THR A 93 -10.80 34.00 -3.17
C THR A 93 -9.95 34.31 -1.93
N ASN A 94 -9.18 33.33 -1.44
CA ASN A 94 -8.23 33.43 -0.33
C ASN A 94 -8.87 33.91 1.00
N GLU A 95 -10.14 33.57 1.22
CA GLU A 95 -10.98 34.18 2.29
C GLU A 95 -11.38 33.22 3.43
N ASP A 96 -11.18 31.90 3.31
CA ASP A 96 -11.67 30.91 4.30
C ASP A 96 -10.67 29.77 4.55
N ASP A 97 -9.89 29.87 5.63
CA ASP A 97 -8.90 28.86 6.03
C ASP A 97 -9.54 27.52 6.45
N ASP A 98 -10.82 27.51 6.90
CA ASP A 98 -11.53 26.27 7.27
C ASP A 98 -11.72 25.33 6.07
N ILE A 99 -11.65 25.85 4.85
CA ILE A 99 -11.74 25.06 3.61
C ILE A 99 -10.49 24.17 3.49
N ILE A 100 -9.31 24.70 3.80
CA ILE A 100 -8.05 23.96 3.74
C ILE A 100 -8.06 22.81 4.75
N ASP A 101 -8.49 23.06 5.98
CA ASP A 101 -8.59 22.00 7.00
C ASP A 101 -9.53 20.87 6.57
N LYS A 102 -10.67 21.21 5.95
CA LYS A 102 -11.60 20.22 5.39
C LYS A 102 -10.98 19.44 4.23
N ILE A 103 -10.15 20.07 3.41
CA ILE A 103 -9.43 19.42 2.32
C ILE A 103 -8.40 18.45 2.88
N GLU A 104 -7.50 18.90 3.76
CA GLU A 104 -6.46 18.08 4.40
C GLU A 104 -7.06 16.88 5.14
N LEU A 105 -8.19 17.09 5.83
CA LEU A 105 -8.94 16.01 6.48
C LEU A 105 -9.39 14.94 5.48
N ARG A 106 -9.98 15.33 4.35
CA ARG A 106 -10.41 14.40 3.31
C ARG A 106 -9.22 13.66 2.69
N LEU A 107 -8.12 14.36 2.44
CA LEU A 107 -6.89 13.77 1.93
C LEU A 107 -6.32 12.71 2.87
N SER A 108 -6.32 12.98 4.18
CA SER A 108 -5.88 12.04 5.22
C SER A 108 -6.73 10.75 5.24
N TYR A 109 -8.04 10.84 5.06
CA TYR A 109 -8.90 9.65 4.92
C TYR A 109 -8.60 8.85 3.65
N ILE A 110 -8.26 9.50 2.53
CA ILE A 110 -7.84 8.79 1.31
C ILE A 110 -6.48 8.10 1.54
N LEU A 111 -5.54 8.71 2.25
CA LEU A 111 -4.26 8.09 2.63
C LEU A 111 -4.47 6.84 3.50
N LEU A 112 -5.38 6.91 4.48
CA LEU A 112 -5.78 5.74 5.27
C LEU A 112 -6.34 4.63 4.37
N LEU A 113 -7.31 4.97 3.51
CA LEU A 113 -7.96 4.00 2.63
C LEU A 113 -6.96 3.31 1.68
N THR A 114 -6.04 4.07 1.09
CA THR A 114 -5.00 3.53 0.19
C THR A 114 -3.97 2.69 0.94
N SER A 115 -3.64 3.03 2.20
CA SER A 115 -2.73 2.24 3.03
C SER A 115 -3.35 0.89 3.39
N VAL A 116 -4.63 0.86 3.76
CA VAL A 116 -5.38 -0.39 3.98
C VAL A 116 -5.45 -1.21 2.69
N ASN A 117 -5.74 -0.58 1.55
CA ASN A 117 -5.77 -1.26 0.26
C ASN A 117 -4.44 -1.95 -0.07
N MET A 118 -3.31 -1.27 0.17
CA MET A 118 -1.98 -1.83 -0.06
C MET A 118 -1.75 -3.09 0.79
N ILE A 119 -2.05 -3.02 2.09
CA ILE A 119 -1.87 -4.15 3.01
C ILE A 119 -2.74 -5.33 2.60
N LEU A 120 -4.00 -5.08 2.23
CA LEU A 120 -4.89 -6.13 1.70
C LEU A 120 -4.38 -6.68 0.37
N GLY A 121 -3.79 -5.85 -0.49
CA GLY A 121 -3.12 -6.28 -1.72
C GLY A 121 -1.99 -7.28 -1.45
N PHE A 122 -1.10 -7.00 -0.49
CA PHE A 122 -0.07 -7.94 -0.06
C PHE A 122 -0.67 -9.22 0.51
N PHE A 123 -1.71 -9.12 1.33
CA PHE A 123 -2.40 -10.28 1.90
C PHE A 123 -2.97 -11.22 0.83
N PHE A 124 -3.78 -10.68 -0.10
CA PHE A 124 -4.36 -11.47 -1.18
C PHE A 124 -3.29 -11.98 -2.14
N PHE A 125 -2.25 -11.20 -2.42
CA PHE A 125 -1.14 -11.69 -3.24
C PHE A 125 -0.43 -12.87 -2.57
N GLY A 126 -0.18 -12.80 -1.26
CA GLY A 126 0.50 -13.85 -0.49
C GLY A 126 -0.31 -15.13 -0.47
N ILE A 127 -1.54 -15.08 0.02
CA ILE A 127 -2.45 -16.24 0.04
C ILE A 127 -2.70 -16.77 -1.38
N GLY A 128 -2.86 -15.87 -2.34
CA GLY A 128 -3.07 -16.23 -3.73
C GLY A 128 -1.87 -16.99 -4.26
N SER A 129 -0.65 -16.54 -4.00
CA SER A 129 0.57 -17.23 -4.43
C SER A 129 0.74 -18.59 -3.76
N THR A 130 0.38 -18.74 -2.48
CA THR A 130 0.50 -20.04 -1.80
C THR A 130 -0.57 -21.03 -2.27
N LEU A 131 -1.81 -20.57 -2.51
CA LEU A 131 -2.94 -21.42 -2.93
C LEU A 131 -2.99 -21.67 -4.44
N SER A 132 -2.51 -20.74 -5.28
CA SER A 132 -2.64 -20.84 -6.74
C SER A 132 -1.49 -21.56 -7.41
N VAL A 133 -0.29 -21.57 -6.83
CA VAL A 133 0.90 -21.99 -7.58
C VAL A 133 1.05 -23.52 -7.59
N PHE A 134 0.48 -24.30 -6.65
CA PHE A 134 0.87 -25.72 -6.52
C PHE A 134 -0.18 -26.79 -6.20
N ASP A 135 -1.49 -26.54 -6.33
CA ASP A 135 -2.47 -27.64 -6.21
C ASP A 135 -2.86 -28.25 -7.55
N ASN A 136 -1.93 -29.03 -8.10
CA ASN A 136 -2.25 -30.09 -9.05
C ASN A 136 -2.17 -31.49 -8.42
N ILE A 137 -2.01 -31.61 -7.09
CA ILE A 137 -1.70 -32.92 -6.48
C ILE A 137 -2.66 -33.32 -5.35
N HIS A 138 -3.35 -32.42 -4.63
CA HIS A 138 -4.10 -32.85 -3.43
C HIS A 138 -5.62 -32.80 -3.48
N TYR A 139 -6.22 -31.97 -4.31
CA TYR A 139 -7.67 -31.96 -4.44
C TYR A 139 -8.06 -32.67 -5.72
N GLY A 140 -8.69 -33.85 -5.62
CA GLY A 140 -9.39 -34.51 -6.74
C GLY A 140 -10.49 -33.66 -7.42
N LEU A 141 -10.51 -32.35 -7.19
CA LEU A 141 -10.98 -31.39 -8.16
C LEU A 141 -9.99 -31.36 -9.32
N SER A 142 -10.45 -31.88 -10.46
CA SER A 142 -10.05 -31.45 -11.79
C SER A 142 -10.26 -29.94 -11.97
N GLY A 143 -9.58 -29.11 -11.19
CA GLY A 143 -9.50 -27.67 -11.36
C GLY A 143 -8.27 -27.41 -12.18
N ASN A 144 -8.43 -27.28 -13.50
CA ASN A 144 -7.37 -26.74 -14.36
C ASN A 144 -6.71 -25.56 -13.63
N PHE A 145 -5.40 -25.60 -13.43
CA PHE A 145 -4.61 -24.42 -13.12
C PHE A 145 -4.99 -23.36 -14.16
N SER A 146 -5.88 -22.44 -13.77
CA SER A 146 -6.36 -21.45 -14.69
C SER A 146 -5.28 -20.40 -14.71
N ILE A 147 -4.44 -20.43 -15.74
CA ILE A 147 -3.50 -19.34 -16.09
C ILE A 147 -4.19 -17.98 -15.93
N ILE A 148 -5.50 -17.92 -16.20
CA ILE A 148 -6.36 -16.76 -15.97
C ILE A 148 -6.36 -16.30 -14.51
N ASN A 149 -6.55 -17.19 -13.52
CA ASN A 149 -6.54 -16.84 -12.10
C ASN A 149 -5.19 -16.31 -11.64
N PHE A 150 -4.09 -16.92 -12.12
CA PHE A 150 -2.74 -16.43 -11.82
C PHE A 150 -2.47 -15.07 -12.44
N ILE A 151 -2.89 -14.86 -13.70
CA ILE A 151 -2.82 -13.54 -14.36
C ILE A 151 -3.66 -12.52 -13.59
N CYS A 152 -4.89 -12.86 -13.18
CA CYS A 152 -5.76 -11.99 -12.39
C CYS A 152 -5.12 -11.61 -11.05
N LEU A 153 -4.45 -12.55 -10.38
CA LEU A 153 -3.72 -12.29 -9.14
C LEU A 153 -2.59 -11.28 -9.37
N LEU A 154 -1.75 -11.50 -10.40
CA LEU A 154 -0.64 -10.60 -10.74
C LEU A 154 -1.14 -9.21 -11.15
N VAL A 155 -2.12 -9.15 -12.05
CA VAL A 155 -2.73 -7.89 -12.49
C VAL A 155 -3.36 -7.16 -11.32
N GLY A 156 -4.06 -7.89 -10.44
CA GLY A 156 -4.69 -7.34 -9.24
C GLY A 156 -3.67 -6.76 -8.27
N PHE A 157 -2.54 -7.41 -8.08
CA PHE A 157 -1.47 -6.92 -7.20
C PHE A 157 -0.74 -5.70 -7.79
N ILE A 158 -0.41 -5.75 -9.09
CA ILE A 158 0.18 -4.61 -9.81
C ILE A 158 -0.77 -3.41 -9.79
N LEU A 159 -2.07 -3.64 -10.05
CA LEU A 159 -3.09 -2.60 -9.98
C LEU A 159 -3.17 -2.00 -8.57
N CYS A 160 -3.13 -2.82 -7.52
CA CYS A 160 -3.14 -2.36 -6.14
C CYS A 160 -1.95 -1.43 -5.83
N ILE A 161 -0.73 -1.86 -6.16
CA ILE A 161 0.49 -1.07 -5.93
C ILE A 161 0.43 0.22 -6.75
N ALA A 162 0.16 0.12 -8.05
CA ALA A 162 0.18 1.26 -8.96
C ALA A 162 -0.88 2.29 -8.58
N SER A 163 -2.12 1.86 -8.36
CA SER A 163 -3.23 2.75 -8.00
C SER A 163 -3.00 3.45 -6.67
N SER A 164 -2.62 2.69 -5.63
CA SER A 164 -2.34 3.26 -4.30
C SER A 164 -1.21 4.28 -4.37
N THR A 165 -0.11 3.98 -5.09
CA THR A 165 1.02 4.92 -5.27
C THR A 165 0.60 6.18 -6.03
N LEU A 166 -0.17 6.05 -7.12
CA LEU A 166 -0.62 7.19 -7.93
C LEU A 166 -1.60 8.09 -7.18
N ILE A 167 -2.48 7.51 -6.37
CA ILE A 167 -3.41 8.26 -5.51
C ILE A 167 -2.62 9.00 -4.43
N GLN A 168 -1.73 8.31 -3.72
CA GLN A 168 -0.86 8.94 -2.71
C GLN A 168 -0.06 10.09 -3.32
N LYS A 169 0.50 9.91 -4.53
CA LYS A 169 1.22 10.98 -5.25
C LYS A 169 0.35 12.22 -5.45
N LYS A 170 -0.88 12.04 -5.94
CA LYS A 170 -1.80 13.16 -6.16
C LYS A 170 -2.09 13.91 -4.86
N ILE A 171 -2.28 13.18 -3.76
CA ILE A 171 -2.52 13.75 -2.44
C ILE A 171 -1.30 14.56 -1.97
N ILE A 172 -0.11 13.97 -1.97
CA ILE A 172 1.12 14.65 -1.54
C ILE A 172 1.42 15.87 -2.40
N ASN A 173 1.14 15.82 -3.71
CA ASN A 173 1.31 16.99 -4.56
C ASN A 173 0.31 18.10 -4.23
N LEU A 174 -0.94 17.76 -3.92
CA LEU A 174 -1.92 18.74 -3.45
C LEU A 174 -1.55 19.31 -2.08
N GLU A 175 -1.03 18.49 -1.15
CA GLU A 175 -0.52 18.96 0.14
C GLU A 175 0.69 19.90 -0.01
N LYS A 176 1.58 19.65 -0.99
CA LYS A 176 2.66 20.59 -1.33
C LYS A 176 2.16 21.88 -1.98
N GLU A 177 1.07 21.82 -2.76
CA GLU A 177 0.41 23.02 -3.28
C GLU A 177 -0.21 23.85 -2.13
N ILE A 178 -0.79 23.19 -1.12
CA ILE A 178 -1.34 23.84 0.09
C ILE A 178 -0.23 24.42 0.98
N ASN A 179 0.82 23.64 1.24
CA ASN A 179 1.97 24.03 2.07
C ASN A 179 3.29 23.89 1.30
N PRO A 180 3.79 25.00 0.71
CA PRO A 180 5.02 25.01 -0.10
C PRO A 180 6.31 24.67 0.66
N LEU A 181 6.28 24.64 1.99
CA LEU A 181 7.45 24.25 2.80
C LEU A 181 7.72 22.75 2.72
N LEU A 182 6.69 21.95 2.44
CA LEU A 182 6.77 20.49 2.38
C LEU A 182 7.60 20.03 1.18
N LYS A 183 8.49 19.06 1.42
CA LYS A 183 9.42 18.55 0.39
C LYS A 183 9.38 17.03 0.31
N GLY A 184 9.66 16.53 -0.90
CA GLY A 184 9.79 15.12 -1.17
C GLY A 184 8.77 14.60 -2.18
N SER A 185 9.12 13.47 -2.77
CA SER A 185 8.28 12.70 -3.69
C SER A 185 8.08 11.30 -3.12
N ILE A 186 6.87 10.75 -3.21
CA ILE A 186 6.57 9.37 -2.77
C ILE A 186 7.45 8.32 -3.47
N TYR A 187 7.97 8.65 -4.65
CA TYR A 187 8.89 7.77 -5.38
C TYR A 187 10.30 7.75 -4.80
N ASP A 188 10.62 8.64 -3.85
CA ASP A 188 11.94 8.68 -3.20
C ASP A 188 11.98 7.69 -2.04
N VAL A 189 13.00 6.83 -2.01
CA VAL A 189 13.25 5.88 -0.91
C VAL A 189 13.38 6.59 0.45
N LYS A 190 13.87 7.85 0.43
CA LYS A 190 14.00 8.68 1.63
C LYS A 190 12.84 9.66 1.82
N PHE A 191 11.71 9.45 1.12
CA PHE A 191 10.53 10.31 1.19
C PHE A 191 10.12 10.61 2.63
N SER A 192 9.86 9.56 3.42
CA SER A 192 9.51 9.62 4.84
C SER A 192 10.39 10.57 5.65
N LYS A 193 11.71 10.53 5.42
CA LYS A 193 12.66 11.40 6.11
C LYS A 193 12.58 12.84 5.59
N LYS A 194 12.61 13.03 4.27
CA LYS A 194 12.53 14.36 3.64
C LYS A 194 11.25 15.10 4.01
N TRP A 195 10.13 14.37 4.01
CA TRP A 195 8.82 14.89 4.38
C TRP A 195 8.81 15.38 5.83
N LEU A 196 9.22 14.53 6.77
CA LEU A 196 9.30 14.90 8.19
C LEU A 196 10.29 16.03 8.50
N ASP A 197 11.40 16.11 7.76
CA ASP A 197 12.40 17.16 7.95
C ASP A 197 11.97 18.51 7.36
N SER A 198 10.93 18.51 6.51
CA SER A 198 10.35 19.74 5.94
C SER A 198 9.21 20.35 6.77
N CYS A 199 8.71 19.62 7.77
CA CYS A 199 7.73 20.15 8.73
C CYS A 199 8.44 21.07 9.76
N ASP A 200 7.95 22.31 9.89
CA ASP A 200 8.48 23.30 10.83
C ASP A 200 7.73 23.22 12.18
N GLU A 201 8.43 22.91 13.29
CA GLU A 201 8.11 23.26 14.71
C GLU A 201 8.93 22.39 15.71
N ALA A 202 9.79 23.01 16.51
CA ALA A 202 10.89 22.33 17.23
C ALA A 202 10.53 21.47 18.47
N ILE A 203 9.26 21.26 18.84
CA ILE A 203 8.90 20.42 19.99
C ILE A 203 7.83 19.36 19.63
N LYS A 204 6.76 19.71 18.90
CA LYS A 204 5.76 18.76 18.38
C LYS A 204 6.36 17.79 17.35
N LEU A 205 7.43 18.18 16.65
CA LEU A 205 8.17 17.29 15.75
C LEU A 205 8.75 16.08 16.48
N GLY A 206 9.20 16.19 17.73
CA GLY A 206 9.94 15.12 18.41
C GLY A 206 9.06 13.89 18.66
N ILE A 207 7.88 14.11 19.23
CA ILE A 207 6.90 13.05 19.50
C ILE A 207 6.34 12.50 18.18
N TYR A 208 6.00 13.37 17.22
CA TYR A 208 5.48 12.95 15.92
C TYR A 208 6.51 12.15 15.11
N LYS A 209 7.78 12.61 15.05
CA LYS A 209 8.88 11.88 14.41
C LYS A 209 9.12 10.53 15.07
N SER A 210 9.02 10.46 16.40
CA SER A 210 9.19 9.20 17.13
C SER A 210 8.05 8.22 16.85
N ALA A 211 6.80 8.68 16.87
CA ALA A 211 5.62 7.88 16.54
C ALA A 211 5.65 7.39 15.08
N TYR A 212 5.98 8.27 14.14
CA TYR A 212 6.10 7.90 12.74
C TYR A 212 7.27 6.94 12.48
N LYS A 213 8.43 7.14 13.12
CA LYS A 213 9.56 6.21 13.01
C LYS A 213 9.21 4.83 13.56
N ALA A 214 8.47 4.77 14.68
CA ALA A 214 7.95 3.50 15.20
C ALA A 214 6.96 2.85 14.22
N TYR A 215 6.04 3.62 13.63
CA TYR A 215 5.12 3.15 12.59
C TYR A 215 5.85 2.55 11.38
N ILE A 216 6.87 3.25 10.84
CA ILE A 216 7.69 2.75 9.73
C ILE A 216 8.47 1.49 10.14
N SER A 217 9.00 1.45 11.36
CA SER A 217 9.72 0.27 11.86
C SER A 217 8.80 -0.96 11.93
N VAL A 218 7.62 -0.83 12.52
CA VAL A 218 6.64 -1.93 12.62
C VAL A 218 6.16 -2.34 11.23
N SER A 219 5.84 -1.38 10.36
CA SER A 219 5.42 -1.67 8.97
C SER A 219 6.50 -2.44 8.20
N THR A 220 7.76 -2.04 8.35
CA THR A 220 8.90 -2.74 7.73
C THR A 220 9.04 -4.16 8.25
N THR A 221 8.92 -4.35 9.57
CA THR A 221 8.94 -5.68 10.19
C THR A 221 7.78 -6.54 9.70
N CYS A 222 6.57 -5.99 9.56
CA CYS A 222 5.42 -6.71 9.00
C CYS A 222 5.68 -7.18 7.56
N VAL A 223 6.29 -6.34 6.71
CA VAL A 223 6.69 -6.76 5.35
C VAL A 223 7.70 -7.91 5.38
N ILE A 224 8.73 -7.82 6.22
CA ILE A 224 9.74 -8.87 6.36
C ILE A 224 9.11 -10.18 6.84
N LEU A 225 8.29 -10.11 7.89
CA LEU A 225 7.57 -11.27 8.42
C LEU A 225 6.62 -11.86 7.39
N TRP A 226 5.92 -11.03 6.62
CA TRP A 226 5.05 -11.49 5.54
C TRP A 226 5.83 -12.29 4.50
N VAL A 227 7.02 -11.82 4.07
CA VAL A 227 7.89 -12.57 3.15
C VAL A 227 8.32 -13.91 3.76
N ILE A 228 8.71 -13.90 5.03
CA ILE A 228 9.07 -15.13 5.76
C ILE A 228 7.88 -16.10 5.82
N CYS A 229 6.66 -15.61 6.05
CA CYS A 229 5.47 -16.46 6.09
C CYS A 229 5.11 -17.04 4.72
N VAL A 230 5.24 -16.27 3.64
CA VAL A 230 5.01 -16.78 2.27
C VAL A 230 6.01 -17.90 1.93
N ILE A 231 7.29 -17.70 2.24
CA ILE A 231 8.33 -18.73 2.02
C ILE A 231 8.14 -19.92 2.98
N GLY A 232 7.81 -19.63 4.23
CA GLY A 232 7.63 -20.62 5.29
C GLY A 232 6.38 -21.49 5.12
N TYR A 233 5.41 -21.06 4.32
CA TYR A 233 4.30 -21.90 3.88
C TYR A 233 4.83 -23.17 3.20
N ASP A 234 5.79 -23.03 2.28
CA ASP A 234 6.35 -24.15 1.52
C ASP A 234 7.45 -24.92 2.30
N ILE A 235 8.24 -24.25 3.14
CA ILE A 235 9.39 -24.86 3.84
C ILE A 235 8.99 -25.56 5.15
N TRP A 236 8.07 -24.98 5.92
CA TRP A 236 7.76 -25.39 7.29
C TRP A 236 6.29 -25.74 7.51
N ASP A 237 5.47 -25.75 6.46
CA ASP A 237 4.03 -26.01 6.52
C ASP A 237 3.31 -25.10 7.54
N PHE A 238 3.68 -23.83 7.55
CA PHE A 238 3.09 -22.81 8.44
C PHE A 238 1.58 -22.64 8.23
N GLY A 239 1.08 -23.07 7.07
CA GLY A 239 -0.25 -22.72 6.60
C GLY A 239 -0.47 -21.21 6.48
N ILE A 240 -1.72 -20.82 6.27
CA ILE A 240 -2.08 -19.42 6.03
C ILE A 240 -2.18 -18.58 7.32
N ALA A 241 -2.24 -19.21 8.49
CA ALA A 241 -2.52 -18.52 9.75
C ALA A 241 -1.46 -17.47 10.14
N PRO A 242 -0.14 -17.73 10.03
CA PRO A 242 0.87 -16.70 10.31
C PRO A 242 0.76 -15.47 9.41
N MET A 243 0.44 -15.66 8.11
CA MET A 243 0.21 -14.54 7.20
C MET A 243 -0.99 -13.69 7.64
N VAL A 244 -2.10 -14.34 8.02
CA VAL A 244 -3.29 -13.64 8.54
C VAL A 244 -2.94 -12.81 9.78
N ILE A 245 -2.20 -13.39 10.74
CA ILE A 245 -1.80 -12.70 11.97
C ILE A 245 -0.92 -11.47 11.66
N VAL A 246 0.10 -11.63 10.80
CA VAL A 246 0.98 -10.52 10.39
C VAL A 246 0.18 -9.41 9.71
N THR A 247 -0.76 -9.75 8.83
CA THR A 247 -1.64 -8.78 8.17
C THR A 247 -2.55 -8.06 9.16
N ILE A 248 -3.14 -8.76 10.15
CA ILE A 248 -3.97 -8.13 11.18
C ILE A 248 -3.15 -7.11 11.97
N ILE A 249 -1.95 -7.48 12.42
CA ILE A 249 -1.06 -6.57 13.17
C ILE A 249 -0.73 -5.34 12.31
N TRP A 250 -0.43 -5.55 11.02
CA TRP A 250 -0.11 -4.46 10.10
C TRP A 250 -1.31 -3.53 9.88
N LEU A 251 -2.51 -4.07 9.71
CA LEU A 251 -3.75 -3.30 9.59
C LEU A 251 -4.05 -2.50 10.86
N VAL A 252 -3.99 -3.13 12.02
CA VAL A 252 -4.28 -2.48 13.31
C VAL A 252 -3.33 -1.31 13.52
N GLN A 253 -2.02 -1.53 13.38
CA GLN A 253 -1.01 -0.47 13.51
C GLN A 253 -1.28 0.69 12.55
N THR A 254 -1.60 0.39 11.29
CA THR A 254 -1.81 1.40 10.25
C THR A 254 -3.07 2.21 10.49
N ILE A 255 -4.19 1.54 10.79
CA ILE A 255 -5.47 2.20 11.07
C ILE A 255 -5.33 3.05 12.33
N SER A 256 -4.76 2.51 13.41
CA SER A 256 -4.55 3.26 14.65
C SER A 256 -3.69 4.50 14.42
N TYR A 257 -2.56 4.38 13.73
CA TYR A 257 -1.70 5.53 13.44
C TYR A 257 -2.43 6.62 12.62
N CYS A 258 -3.09 6.22 11.53
CA CYS A 258 -3.80 7.15 10.66
C CYS A 258 -5.00 7.81 11.34
N VAL A 259 -5.81 7.06 12.09
CA VAL A 259 -6.98 7.60 12.80
C VAL A 259 -6.54 8.59 13.88
N GLU A 260 -5.50 8.27 14.65
CA GLU A 260 -4.99 9.21 15.64
C GLU A 260 -4.37 10.46 14.98
N SER A 261 -3.65 10.31 13.87
CA SER A 261 -3.15 11.46 13.08
C SER A 261 -4.29 12.36 12.60
N ILE A 262 -5.39 11.77 12.11
CA ILE A 262 -6.60 12.49 11.67
C ILE A 262 -7.30 13.19 12.85
N LYS A 263 -7.30 12.60 14.04
CA LYS A 263 -7.87 13.25 15.23
C LYS A 263 -7.04 14.46 15.64
N GLN A 264 -5.72 14.33 15.62
CA GLN A 264 -4.81 15.41 15.98
C GLN A 264 -4.90 16.58 15.00
N SER A 265 -5.15 16.33 13.70
CA SER A 265 -5.31 17.40 12.71
C SER A 265 -6.58 18.23 12.89
N LYS A 266 -7.63 17.71 13.57
CA LYS A 266 -8.88 18.45 13.85
C LYS A 266 -8.81 19.36 15.08
N VAL A 267 -7.78 19.20 15.90
CA VAL A 267 -7.58 19.96 17.15
C VAL A 267 -6.62 21.14 16.94
N ARG A 268 -6.10 21.28 15.71
CA ARG A 268 -5.29 22.42 15.29
C ARG A 268 -6.17 23.63 15.03
#